data_AF-A0A9P1JP55-F1
#
_entry.id   AF-A0A9P1JP55-F1
#
_cell.length_a   1.000
_cell.length_b   1.000
_cell.length_c   1.000
_cell.angle_alpha   90.00
_cell.angle_beta   90.00
_cell.angle_gamma   90.00
#
_symmetry.space_group_name_H-M   'P 1'
#
loop_
_entity.id
_entity.type
_entity.pdbx_description
1 polymer ?
#
loop_
_entity_poly.entity_id
_entity_poly.type
_entity_poly.pdbx_seq_one_letter_code
_entity_poly.pdbx_strand_id
1 'polypeptide(L)'
;MARDFVPFGLTVCGIEELNGFCEAGVTHVLSILDPGHPEPTAFGSYGEHKRLELRFHDIIDPYMGQSLPQRADVERILAFGRDLMTEPTGVGGLLVHCHAGISRSTAALTMILAQASPDRPAAEAMAAVVGIRHKAWPNLRMIEFADEILERRGELVAAVRARHRSYGRERPDLVQFMIDNGRVREVADLID
;
A
#
# COMPACT_ATOMS: atom_id res chain seq x y z
N MET A 1 16.72 2.68 -4.99
CA MET A 1 15.61 2.93 -5.95
C MET A 1 14.63 1.76 -5.90
N ALA A 2 13.36 1.94 -6.29
CA ALA A 2 12.37 0.85 -6.18
C ALA A 2 12.72 -0.40 -7.03
N ARG A 3 13.49 -0.23 -8.11
CA ARG A 3 14.07 -1.31 -8.92
C ARG A 3 15.11 -2.17 -8.18
N ASP A 4 15.61 -1.72 -7.03
CA ASP A 4 16.56 -2.50 -6.23
C ASP A 4 15.87 -3.57 -5.39
N PHE A 5 14.53 -3.54 -5.31
CA PHE A 5 13.71 -4.51 -4.57
C PHE A 5 13.09 -5.58 -5.48
N VAL A 6 12.71 -5.20 -6.70
CA VAL A 6 11.99 -6.07 -7.64
C VAL A 6 12.43 -5.81 -9.08
N PRO A 7 12.42 -6.84 -9.97
CA PRO A 7 12.92 -6.72 -11.34
C PRO A 7 11.89 -6.16 -12.34
N PHE A 8 10.77 -5.58 -11.88
CA PHE A 8 9.65 -5.16 -12.72
C PHE A 8 9.18 -3.72 -12.43
N GLY A 9 8.37 -3.16 -13.33
CA GLY A 9 7.81 -1.81 -13.17
C GLY A 9 6.84 -1.72 -11.98
N LEU A 10 6.83 -0.58 -11.29
CA LEU A 10 5.95 -0.33 -10.14
C LEU A 10 5.16 0.96 -10.34
N THR A 11 3.85 0.88 -10.12
CA THR A 11 2.93 2.02 -10.15
C THR A 11 2.07 2.03 -8.89
N VAL A 12 1.89 3.20 -8.28
CA VAL A 12 0.89 3.43 -7.24
C VAL A 12 0.01 4.60 -7.60
N CYS A 13 -1.31 4.39 -7.60
CA CYS A 13 -2.28 5.42 -7.93
C CYS A 13 -3.57 5.32 -7.11
N GLY A 14 -4.40 6.34 -7.20
CA GLY A 14 -5.79 6.33 -6.79
C GLY A 14 -6.70 5.90 -7.93
N ILE A 15 -7.96 5.64 -7.61
CA ILE A 15 -8.93 5.09 -8.55
C ILE A 15 -9.17 6.01 -9.76
N GLU A 16 -9.21 7.32 -9.55
CA GLU A 16 -9.44 8.32 -10.61
C GLU A 16 -8.25 8.45 -11.58
N GLU A 17 -7.06 8.02 -11.15
CA GLU A 17 -5.83 8.08 -11.93
C GLU A 17 -5.63 6.81 -12.80
N LEU A 18 -6.46 5.77 -12.63
CA LEU A 18 -6.29 4.48 -13.32
C LEU A 18 -6.26 4.61 -14.84
N ASN A 19 -7.05 5.50 -15.44
CA ASN A 19 -7.05 5.68 -16.89
C ASN A 19 -5.69 6.14 -17.44
N GLY A 20 -4.86 6.79 -16.62
CA GLY A 20 -3.54 7.26 -17.04
C GLY A 20 -2.45 6.18 -17.12
N PHE A 21 -2.74 4.94 -16.72
CA PHE A 21 -1.76 3.86 -16.65
C PHE A 21 -2.07 2.66 -17.54
N CYS A 22 -3.08 2.74 -18.41
CA CYS A 22 -3.45 1.64 -19.30
C CYS A 22 -2.31 1.24 -20.27
N GLU A 23 -1.47 2.19 -20.68
CA GLU A 23 -0.33 1.95 -21.58
C GLU A 23 0.99 1.65 -20.83
N ALA A 24 0.98 1.59 -19.50
CA ALA A 24 2.21 1.47 -18.70
C ALA A 24 2.80 0.04 -18.64
N GLY A 25 2.37 -0.86 -19.53
CA GLY A 25 2.82 -2.26 -19.53
C GLY A 25 2.39 -3.04 -18.28
N VAL A 26 1.23 -2.67 -17.69
CA VAL A 26 0.70 -3.31 -16.49
C VAL A 26 0.27 -4.74 -16.82
N THR A 27 0.85 -5.69 -16.09
CA THR A 27 0.53 -7.13 -16.21
C THR A 27 -0.13 -7.68 -14.96
N HIS A 28 0.06 -6.99 -13.83
CA HIS A 28 -0.42 -7.40 -12.52
C HIS A 28 -1.02 -6.19 -11.79
N VAL A 29 -2.18 -6.40 -11.17
CA VAL A 29 -2.91 -5.36 -10.45
C VAL A 29 -3.24 -5.85 -9.04
N LEU A 30 -2.90 -5.04 -8.04
CA LEU A 30 -3.45 -5.15 -6.69
C LEU A 30 -4.46 -4.02 -6.46
N SER A 31 -5.74 -4.39 -6.46
CA SER A 31 -6.89 -3.48 -6.31
C SER A 31 -7.45 -3.58 -4.90
N ILE A 32 -7.41 -2.48 -4.14
CA ILE A 32 -7.99 -2.42 -2.79
C ILE A 32 -9.11 -1.38 -2.76
N LEU A 33 -10.35 -1.85 -2.67
CA LEU A 33 -11.56 -1.01 -2.76
C LEU A 33 -12.31 -0.96 -1.43
N ASP A 34 -13.16 0.05 -1.28
CA ASP A 34 -14.17 0.02 -0.22
C ASP A 34 -15.22 -1.07 -0.53
N PRO A 35 -15.80 -1.72 0.49
CA PRO A 35 -16.92 -2.64 0.31
C PRO A 35 -18.07 -1.98 -0.47
N GLY A 36 -18.60 -2.69 -1.47
CA GLY A 36 -19.69 -2.19 -2.31
C GLY A 36 -19.29 -1.18 -3.40
N HIS A 37 -18.05 -0.68 -3.43
CA HIS A 37 -17.59 0.18 -4.52
C HIS A 37 -17.62 -0.60 -5.85
N PRO A 38 -18.17 -0.05 -6.95
CA PRO A 38 -18.17 -0.72 -8.24
C PRO A 38 -16.76 -1.03 -8.72
N GLU A 39 -16.62 -2.07 -9.53
CA GLU A 39 -15.34 -2.35 -10.19
C GLU A 39 -14.93 -1.15 -11.06
N PRO A 40 -13.67 -0.68 -11.01
CA PRO A 40 -13.20 0.39 -11.87
C PRO A 40 -13.33 0.02 -13.35
N THR A 41 -14.13 0.78 -14.09
CA THR A 41 -14.31 0.59 -15.54
C THR A 41 -13.03 0.83 -16.33
N ALA A 42 -12.08 1.58 -15.77
CA ALA A 42 -10.76 1.86 -16.34
C ALA A 42 -10.03 0.59 -16.77
N PHE A 43 -10.21 -0.54 -16.07
CA PHE A 43 -9.58 -1.81 -16.42
C PHE A 43 -10.01 -2.36 -17.78
N GLY A 44 -11.14 -1.93 -18.33
CA GLY A 44 -11.54 -2.27 -19.70
C GLY A 44 -10.62 -1.71 -20.78
N SER A 45 -9.80 -0.71 -20.45
CA SER A 45 -8.77 -0.14 -21.35
C SER A 45 -7.39 -0.75 -21.14
N TYR A 46 -7.23 -1.65 -20.16
CA TYR A 46 -5.98 -2.36 -19.92
C TYR A 46 -5.95 -3.61 -20.81
N GLY A 47 -4.74 -4.05 -21.20
CA GLY A 47 -4.56 -5.38 -21.77
C GLY A 47 -4.91 -6.49 -20.76
N GLU A 48 -4.73 -7.74 -21.18
CA GLU A 48 -4.86 -8.89 -20.26
C GLU A 48 -3.92 -8.70 -19.06
N HIS A 49 -4.47 -8.82 -17.85
CA HIS A 49 -3.72 -8.64 -16.61
C HIS A 49 -4.25 -9.57 -15.51
N LYS A 50 -3.34 -10.06 -14.66
CA LYS A 50 -3.72 -10.79 -13.45
C LYS A 50 -4.09 -9.78 -12.36
N ARG A 51 -5.14 -10.04 -11.60
CA ARG A 51 -5.63 -9.10 -10.57
C ARG A 51 -5.93 -9.80 -9.25
N LEU A 52 -5.34 -9.29 -8.17
CA LEU A 52 -5.83 -9.54 -6.81
C LEU A 52 -6.73 -8.36 -6.40
N GLU A 53 -7.99 -8.67 -6.09
CA GLU A 53 -8.94 -7.70 -5.54
C GLU A 53 -9.23 -7.98 -4.06
N LEU A 54 -9.17 -6.92 -3.25
CA LEU A 54 -9.47 -6.91 -1.81
C LEU A 54 -10.48 -5.80 -1.50
N ARG A 55 -11.35 -6.03 -0.51
CA ARG A 55 -12.44 -5.12 -0.17
C ARG A 55 -12.54 -4.89 1.34
N PHE A 56 -12.05 -3.75 1.79
CA PHE A 56 -12.13 -3.28 3.18
C PHE A 56 -11.89 -1.77 3.23
N HIS A 57 -12.48 -1.09 4.21
CA HIS A 57 -12.37 0.35 4.42
C HIS A 57 -10.97 0.75 4.90
N ASP A 58 -10.58 1.99 4.62
CA ASP A 58 -9.28 2.56 5.02
C ASP A 58 -9.24 3.04 6.47
N ILE A 59 -9.54 2.15 7.40
CA ILE A 59 -9.58 2.41 8.84
C ILE A 59 -8.55 1.56 9.58
N ILE A 60 -8.12 2.02 10.76
CA ILE A 60 -7.11 1.34 11.58
C ILE A 60 -7.66 0.78 12.90
N ASP A 61 -8.83 1.27 13.32
CA ASP A 61 -9.55 0.84 14.51
C ASP A 61 -11.00 0.47 14.14
N PRO A 62 -11.67 -0.40 14.92
CA PRO A 62 -13.05 -0.79 14.63
C PRO A 62 -14.01 0.41 14.59
N TYR A 63 -14.82 0.48 13.54
CA TYR A 63 -15.88 1.48 13.40
C TYR A 63 -17.19 0.81 12.99
N MET A 64 -18.31 1.20 13.61
CA MET A 64 -19.59 0.54 13.40
C MET A 64 -19.99 0.56 11.91
N GLY A 65 -20.32 -0.62 11.37
CA GLY A 65 -20.73 -0.78 9.98
C GLY A 65 -19.58 -0.75 8.96
N GLN A 66 -18.32 -0.64 9.38
CA GLN A 66 -17.17 -0.65 8.48
C GLN A 66 -16.27 -1.89 8.68
N SER A 67 -15.96 -2.55 7.58
CA SER A 67 -14.94 -3.62 7.52
C SER A 67 -13.53 -3.03 7.53
N LEU A 68 -12.78 -3.25 8.62
CA LEU A 68 -11.35 -2.91 8.73
C LEU A 68 -10.46 -4.02 8.12
N PRO A 69 -9.23 -3.71 7.67
CA PRO A 69 -8.30 -4.73 7.19
C PRO A 69 -8.00 -5.77 8.27
N GLN A 70 -8.01 -7.03 7.87
CA GLN A 70 -7.72 -8.18 8.72
C GLN A 70 -6.34 -8.75 8.42
N ARG A 71 -5.81 -9.55 9.35
CA ARG A 71 -4.59 -10.34 9.13
C ARG A 71 -4.65 -11.13 7.81
N ALA A 72 -5.78 -11.78 7.54
CA ALA A 72 -5.99 -12.57 6.33
C ALA A 72 -5.87 -11.75 5.03
N ASP A 73 -6.23 -10.46 5.04
CA ASP A 73 -6.03 -9.59 3.87
C ASP A 73 -4.55 -9.36 3.61
N VAL A 74 -3.78 -9.13 4.68
CA VAL A 74 -2.32 -8.93 4.60
C VAL A 74 -1.63 -10.22 4.18
N GLU A 75 -2.05 -11.38 4.67
CA GLU A 75 -1.55 -12.68 4.21
C GLU A 75 -1.78 -12.89 2.71
N ARG A 76 -2.93 -12.47 2.18
CA ARG A 76 -3.23 -12.52 0.73
C ARG A 76 -2.35 -11.56 -0.07
N ILE A 77 -2.10 -10.34 0.44
CA ILE A 77 -1.17 -9.39 -0.20
C ILE A 77 0.24 -9.97 -0.24
N LEU A 78 0.70 -10.56 0.86
CA LEU A 78 2.02 -11.17 0.95
C LEU A 78 2.13 -12.47 0.13
N ALA A 79 1.05 -13.22 -0.03
CA ALA A 79 1.02 -14.35 -0.96
C ALA A 79 1.18 -13.87 -2.41
N PHE A 80 0.39 -12.88 -2.80
CA PHE A 80 0.50 -12.24 -4.10
C PHE A 80 1.90 -11.67 -4.36
N GLY A 81 2.51 -11.02 -3.37
CA GLY A 81 3.89 -10.53 -3.44
C GLY A 81 4.92 -11.63 -3.73
N ARG A 82 4.79 -12.81 -3.10
CA ARG A 82 5.64 -13.98 -3.39
C ARG A 82 5.41 -14.49 -4.81
N ASP A 83 4.15 -14.62 -5.22
CA ASP A 83 3.80 -15.15 -6.53
C ASP A 83 4.40 -14.29 -7.66
N LEU A 84 4.39 -12.95 -7.51
CA LEU A 84 5.04 -12.02 -8.46
C LEU A 84 6.53 -12.30 -8.64
N MET A 85 7.24 -12.65 -7.58
CA MET A 85 8.69 -12.92 -7.63
C MET A 85 9.01 -14.26 -8.29
N THR A 86 8.05 -15.17 -8.36
CA THR A 86 8.19 -16.51 -8.93
C THR A 86 7.43 -16.70 -10.25
N GLU A 87 6.83 -15.64 -10.80
CA GLU A 87 6.03 -15.70 -12.03
C GLU A 87 6.87 -16.22 -13.21
N PRO A 88 6.53 -17.40 -13.80
CA PRO A 88 7.36 -18.03 -14.82
C PRO A 88 7.58 -17.19 -16.08
N THR A 89 6.57 -16.40 -16.48
CA THR A 89 6.65 -15.52 -17.65
C THR A 89 7.29 -14.17 -17.34
N GLY A 90 7.67 -13.93 -16.08
CA GLY A 90 8.05 -12.63 -15.56
C GLY A 90 6.85 -11.69 -15.38
N VAL A 91 7.10 -10.60 -14.65
CA VAL A 91 6.15 -9.51 -14.43
C VAL A 91 6.61 -8.32 -15.28
N GLY A 92 5.73 -7.76 -16.12
CA GLY A 92 6.04 -6.53 -16.86
C GLY A 92 5.98 -5.31 -15.93
N GLY A 93 4.85 -5.18 -15.24
CA GLY A 93 4.62 -4.14 -14.25
C GLY A 93 3.50 -4.50 -13.27
N LEU A 94 3.70 -4.12 -12.00
CA LEU A 94 2.72 -4.17 -10.93
C LEU A 94 2.13 -2.77 -10.72
N LEU A 95 0.80 -2.67 -10.83
CA LEU A 95 0.03 -1.52 -10.39
C LEU A 95 -0.66 -1.83 -9.07
N VAL A 96 -0.47 -0.99 -8.07
CA VAL A 96 -1.17 -1.08 -6.78
C VAL A 96 -2.03 0.16 -6.60
N HIS A 97 -3.33 -0.01 -6.43
CA HIS A 97 -4.23 1.14 -6.22
C HIS A 97 -5.21 0.92 -5.07
N CYS A 98 -5.71 2.04 -4.57
CA CYS A 98 -6.88 2.09 -3.72
C CYS A 98 -7.73 3.30 -4.12
N HIS A 99 -8.57 3.83 -3.23
CA HIS A 99 -9.37 5.02 -3.55
C HIS A 99 -8.50 6.26 -3.84
N ALA A 100 -7.75 6.77 -2.85
CA ALA A 100 -6.90 7.96 -3.03
C ALA A 100 -5.44 7.66 -3.47
N GLY A 101 -5.02 6.39 -3.41
CA GLY A 101 -3.63 6.01 -3.64
C GLY A 101 -2.67 6.60 -2.60
N ILE A 102 -3.10 6.68 -1.34
CA ILE A 102 -2.37 7.32 -0.23
C ILE A 102 -2.03 6.31 0.87
N SER A 103 -2.98 5.44 1.27
CA SER A 103 -2.90 4.65 2.51
C SER A 103 -2.90 3.14 2.31
N ARG A 104 -3.99 2.52 1.84
CA ARG A 104 -4.03 1.06 1.63
C ARG A 104 -3.03 0.57 0.57
N SER A 105 -2.98 1.24 -0.58
CA SER A 105 -2.08 0.84 -1.67
C SER A 105 -0.61 1.04 -1.34
N THR A 106 -0.28 2.10 -0.61
CA THR A 106 1.11 2.36 -0.20
C THR A 106 1.55 1.41 0.90
N ALA A 107 0.67 1.05 1.84
CA ALA A 107 0.94 -0.01 2.82
C ALA A 107 1.18 -1.36 2.14
N ALA A 108 0.33 -1.72 1.19
CA ALA A 108 0.47 -2.95 0.42
C ALA A 108 1.79 -2.99 -0.36
N LEU A 109 2.18 -1.90 -1.03
CA LEU A 109 3.45 -1.88 -1.72
C LEU A 109 4.64 -1.92 -0.75
N THR A 110 4.60 -1.19 0.38
CA THR A 110 5.66 -1.21 1.38
C THR A 110 5.93 -2.64 1.89
N MET A 111 4.88 -3.41 2.21
CA MET A 111 5.05 -4.78 2.69
C MET A 111 5.53 -5.75 1.59
N ILE A 112 5.11 -5.56 0.33
CA ILE A 112 5.59 -6.36 -0.81
C ILE A 112 7.09 -6.12 -1.03
N LEU A 113 7.55 -4.86 -1.00
CA LEU A 113 8.97 -4.54 -1.18
C LEU A 113 9.81 -5.07 -0.02
N ALA A 114 9.34 -4.91 1.23
CA ALA A 114 10.03 -5.45 2.40
C ALA A 114 10.13 -6.99 2.36
N GLN A 115 9.09 -7.66 1.87
CA GLN A 115 9.10 -9.11 1.65
C GLN A 115 10.08 -9.54 0.54
N ALA A 116 10.16 -8.79 -0.56
CA ALA A 116 11.00 -9.13 -1.70
C ALA A 116 12.51 -8.99 -1.42
N SER A 117 12.89 -8.23 -0.39
CA SER A 117 14.29 -8.06 0.00
C SER A 117 14.44 -8.05 1.53
N PRO A 118 14.31 -9.22 2.19
CA PRO A 118 14.29 -9.32 3.65
C PRO A 118 15.61 -8.87 4.30
N ASP A 119 16.74 -8.91 3.60
CA ASP A 119 18.02 -8.45 4.14
C ASP A 119 18.19 -6.93 4.12
N ARG A 120 17.27 -6.20 3.45
CA ARG A 120 17.32 -4.73 3.36
C ARG A 120 16.54 -4.09 4.51
N PRO A 121 16.95 -2.89 4.97
CA PRO A 121 16.20 -2.14 5.96
C PRO A 121 14.78 -1.77 5.46
N ALA A 122 13.78 -1.88 6.33
CA ALA A 122 12.39 -1.53 6.01
C ALA A 122 12.23 -0.05 5.64
N ALA A 123 13.09 0.82 6.18
CA ALA A 123 13.15 2.23 5.84
C ALA A 123 13.45 2.46 4.35
N GLU A 124 14.25 1.59 3.71
CA GLU A 124 14.53 1.68 2.28
C GLU A 124 13.31 1.28 1.44
N ALA A 125 12.52 0.30 1.87
CA ALA A 125 11.27 -0.08 1.21
C ALA A 125 10.27 1.09 1.27
N MET A 126 10.13 1.71 2.44
CA MET A 126 9.31 2.91 2.60
C MET A 126 9.81 4.07 1.72
N ALA A 127 11.13 4.31 1.67
CA ALA A 127 11.72 5.34 0.81
C ALA A 127 11.46 5.07 -0.68
N ALA A 128 11.54 3.81 -1.12
CA ALA A 128 11.19 3.42 -2.48
C ALA A 128 9.72 3.73 -2.82
N VAL A 129 8.78 3.45 -1.90
CA VAL A 129 7.36 3.80 -2.07
C VAL A 129 7.16 5.32 -2.12
N VAL A 130 7.84 6.10 -1.28
CA VAL A 130 7.78 7.58 -1.34
C VAL A 130 8.30 8.10 -2.68
N GLY A 131 9.36 7.49 -3.22
CA GLY A 131 9.89 7.82 -4.55
C GLY A 131 8.90 7.57 -5.70
N ILE A 132 7.98 6.62 -5.55
CA ILE A 132 6.89 6.37 -6.51
C ILE A 132 5.70 7.28 -6.23
N ARG A 133 5.34 7.45 -4.96
CA ARG A 133 4.14 8.16 -4.51
C ARG A 133 4.48 9.10 -3.36
N HIS A 134 4.88 10.32 -3.70
CA HIS A 134 5.31 11.33 -2.72
C HIS A 134 4.29 11.58 -1.61
N LYS A 135 2.98 11.43 -1.88
CA LYS A 135 1.91 11.60 -0.89
C LYS A 135 1.59 10.35 -0.06
N ALA A 136 2.49 9.37 0.00
CA ALA A 136 2.26 8.14 0.75
C ALA A 136 2.07 8.39 2.26
N TRP A 137 1.01 7.80 2.81
CA TRP A 137 0.65 7.71 4.22
C TRP A 137 0.11 6.30 4.52
N PRO A 138 0.98 5.28 4.60
CA PRO A 138 0.55 3.88 4.70
C PRO A 138 -0.38 3.61 5.88
N ASN A 139 -1.39 2.76 5.68
CA ASN A 139 -2.28 2.28 6.74
C ASN A 139 -1.48 1.51 7.81
N LEU A 140 -1.41 2.05 9.03
CA LEU A 140 -0.61 1.49 10.12
C LEU A 140 -1.04 0.09 10.52
N ARG A 141 -2.35 -0.19 10.57
CA ARG A 141 -2.87 -1.51 10.95
C ARG A 141 -2.40 -2.61 9.99
N MET A 142 -2.44 -2.35 8.68
CA MET A 142 -1.92 -3.28 7.68
C MET A 142 -0.41 -3.54 7.87
N ILE A 143 0.33 -2.50 8.24
CA ILE A 143 1.78 -2.58 8.48
C ILE A 143 2.10 -3.35 9.76
N GLU A 144 1.32 -3.19 10.83
CA GLU A 144 1.47 -3.97 12.06
C GLU A 144 1.32 -5.47 11.78
N PHE A 145 0.28 -5.86 11.03
CA PHE A 145 0.14 -7.26 10.61
C PHE A 145 1.30 -7.74 9.73
N ALA A 146 1.74 -6.92 8.77
CA ALA A 146 2.83 -7.29 7.88
C ALA A 146 4.15 -7.45 8.65
N ASP A 147 4.43 -6.58 9.61
CA ASP A 147 5.61 -6.64 10.47
C ASP A 147 5.65 -7.95 11.26
N GLU A 148 4.51 -8.34 11.86
CA GLU A 148 4.38 -9.60 12.58
C GLU A 148 4.51 -10.82 11.67
N ILE A 149 3.83 -10.83 10.51
CA ILE A 149 3.88 -11.98 9.57
C ILE A 149 5.28 -12.17 8.98
N LEU A 150 5.99 -11.07 8.71
CA LEU A 150 7.34 -11.10 8.15
C LEU A 150 8.44 -11.13 9.23
N GLU A 151 8.06 -11.24 10.51
CA GLU A 151 8.96 -11.28 11.67
C GLU A 151 9.97 -10.12 11.70
N ARG A 152 9.53 -8.91 11.33
CA ARG A 152 10.37 -7.70 11.22
C ARG A 152 10.64 -7.02 12.56
N ARG A 153 10.07 -7.52 13.66
CA ARG A 153 10.34 -7.07 15.04
C ARG A 153 10.18 -5.55 15.22
N GLY A 154 9.16 -4.97 14.60
CA GLY A 154 8.79 -3.56 14.67
C GLY A 154 9.47 -2.66 13.63
N GLU A 155 10.35 -3.19 12.79
CA GLU A 155 11.11 -2.38 11.83
C GLU A 155 10.23 -1.76 10.74
N LEU A 156 9.22 -2.48 10.23
CA LEU A 156 8.27 -1.92 9.25
C LEU A 156 7.40 -0.85 9.89
N VAL A 157 6.93 -1.11 11.12
CA VAL A 157 6.15 -0.13 11.89
C VAL A 157 6.97 1.14 12.13
N ALA A 158 8.24 1.01 12.50
CA ALA A 158 9.13 2.14 12.74
C ALA A 158 9.37 2.96 11.47
N ALA A 159 9.60 2.31 10.32
CA ALA A 159 9.78 2.99 9.03
C ALA A 159 8.53 3.80 8.62
N VAL A 160 7.34 3.22 8.80
CA VAL A 160 6.07 3.87 8.46
C VAL A 160 5.75 5.01 9.42
N ARG A 161 5.97 4.85 10.73
CA ARG A 161 5.81 5.94 11.70
C ARG A 161 6.77 7.09 11.44
N ALA A 162 8.02 6.81 11.06
CA ALA A 162 8.97 7.84 10.67
C ALA A 162 8.46 8.64 9.45
N ARG A 163 7.83 7.96 8.50
CA ARG A 163 7.18 8.60 7.35
C ARG A 163 5.95 9.43 7.75
N HIS A 164 5.05 8.92 8.58
CA HIS A 164 3.89 9.69 9.09
C HIS A 164 4.37 10.97 9.79
N ARG A 165 5.40 10.86 10.62
CA ARG A 165 5.99 11.99 11.33
C ARG A 165 6.61 13.04 10.40
N SER A 166 7.44 12.62 9.44
CA SER A 166 8.11 13.58 8.55
C SER A 166 7.10 14.31 7.66
N TYR A 167 6.21 13.57 7.00
CA TYR A 167 5.22 14.18 6.10
C TYR A 167 4.13 14.94 6.86
N GLY A 168 3.75 14.49 8.06
CA GLY A 168 2.80 15.19 8.91
C GLY A 168 3.31 16.55 9.40
N ARG A 169 4.62 16.69 9.67
CA ARG A 169 5.23 18.00 9.98
C ARG A 169 5.14 18.99 8.81
N GLU A 170 5.23 18.48 7.58
CA GLU A 170 5.07 19.29 6.36
C GLU A 170 3.60 19.60 6.06
N ARG A 171 2.67 18.79 6.59
CA ARG A 171 1.23 18.84 6.31
C ARG A 171 0.39 18.76 7.58
N PRO A 172 0.36 19.81 8.41
CA PRO A 172 -0.49 19.85 9.61
C PRO A 172 -1.98 19.66 9.33
N ASP A 173 -2.44 20.08 8.14
CA ASP A 173 -3.81 19.85 7.66
C ASP A 173 -4.12 18.35 7.50
N LEU A 174 -3.15 17.56 7.03
CA LEU A 174 -3.26 16.11 6.94
C LEU A 174 -3.27 15.46 8.32
N VAL A 175 -2.50 15.99 9.27
CA VAL A 175 -2.51 15.52 10.66
C VAL A 175 -3.90 15.70 11.27
N GLN A 176 -4.49 16.89 11.12
CA GLN A 176 -5.84 17.15 11.60
C GLN A 176 -6.86 16.23 10.92
N PHE A 177 -6.75 16.03 9.60
CA PHE A 177 -7.58 15.08 8.88
C PHE A 177 -7.48 13.65 9.45
N MET A 178 -6.28 13.18 9.81
CA MET A 178 -6.13 11.86 10.43
C MET A 178 -6.83 11.79 11.79
N ILE A 179 -6.75 12.85 12.61
CA ILE A 179 -7.45 12.93 13.90
C ILE A 179 -8.96 12.84 13.69
N ASP A 180 -9.50 13.69 12.81
CA ASP A 180 -10.95 13.80 12.55
C ASP A 180 -11.54 12.50 11.98
N ASN A 181 -10.71 11.68 11.34
CA ASN A 181 -11.11 10.40 10.75
C ASN A 181 -10.72 9.18 11.63
N GLY A 182 -10.46 9.39 12.92
CA GLY A 182 -10.23 8.29 13.88
C GLY A 182 -8.89 7.58 13.71
N ARG A 183 -7.90 8.21 13.09
CA ARG A 183 -6.56 7.66 12.81
C ARG A 183 -5.48 8.23 13.74
N VAL A 184 -5.85 8.57 14.98
CA VAL A 184 -4.98 9.21 15.97
C VAL A 184 -3.68 8.43 16.22
N ARG A 185 -3.72 7.09 16.18
CA ARG A 185 -2.54 6.23 16.39
C ARG A 185 -1.39 6.47 15.39
N GLU A 186 -1.71 6.99 14.20
CA GLU A 186 -0.73 7.31 13.14
C GLU A 186 -0.08 8.69 13.32
N VAL A 187 -0.69 9.54 14.14
CA VAL A 187 -0.24 10.91 14.39
C VAL A 187 0.05 11.18 15.86
N ALA A 188 0.01 10.16 16.71
CA ALA A 188 0.20 10.28 18.16
C ALA A 188 1.49 11.04 18.54
N ASP A 189 2.54 10.93 17.72
CA ASP A 189 3.82 11.60 17.98
C ASP A 189 3.91 13.03 17.40
N LEU A 190 2.80 13.54 16.86
CA LEU A 190 2.63 14.88 16.28
C LEU A 190 1.55 15.70 17.00
N ILE A 191 0.93 15.11 18.03
CA ILE A 191 -0.08 15.74 18.87
C ILE A 191 0.61 16.05 20.20
N ASP A 192 0.48 17.29 20.65
CA ASP A 192 0.97 17.75 21.96
C ASP A 192 0.09 17.21 23.11
#